data_AF-A0A6P7FJM1-F1
#
_entry.id   AF-A0A6P7FJM1-F1
#
_cell.length_a   1.000
_cell.length_b   1.000
_cell.length_c   1.000
_cell.angle_alpha   90.00
_cell.angle_beta   90.00
_cell.angle_gamma   90.00
#
_symmetry.space_group_name_H-M   'P 1'
#
loop_
_entity.id
_entity.type
_entity.pdbx_description
1 polymer ?
#
loop_
_entity_poly.entity_id
_entity_poly.type
_entity_poly.pdbx_seq_one_letter_code
_entity_poly.pdbx_strand_id
1 'polypeptide(L)'
;MDAEDNEPNSKPDELNVEVEEHGTEDENKEDADLKKSGQRNRILRLPLARIKNMMKLDPDCTIISQDSLFLITKATEMFIEFMAEEASKQLSHGKRKTVLKRDVDIVIENNPSLCFLDGALE
;
A
#
# COMPACT_ATOMS: atom_id res chain seq x y z
N MET A 1 24.34 40.20 -20.23
CA MET A 1 24.09 39.54 -18.92
C MET A 1 22.83 38.77 -19.18
N ASP A 2 23.00 37.59 -19.76
CA ASP A 2 21.92 36.85 -20.38
C ASP A 2 21.89 35.51 -19.65
N ALA A 3 20.76 35.29 -18.99
CA ALA A 3 20.48 34.09 -18.24
C ALA A 3 20.24 32.96 -19.25
N GLU A 4 21.13 31.97 -19.27
CA GLU A 4 20.86 30.71 -19.96
C GLU A 4 19.98 29.82 -19.08
N ASP A 5 18.87 29.40 -19.68
CA ASP A 5 17.88 28.45 -19.19
C ASP A 5 18.52 27.18 -18.64
N ASN A 6 18.20 26.84 -17.39
CA ASN A 6 18.50 25.53 -16.81
C ASN A 6 17.21 24.70 -16.82
N GLU A 7 17.06 23.89 -17.86
CA GLU A 7 15.97 22.93 -18.04
C GLU A 7 16.11 21.77 -17.01
N PRO A 8 15.09 21.46 -16.19
CA PRO A 8 15.19 20.36 -15.24
C PRO A 8 15.05 19.02 -15.97
N ASN A 9 16.17 18.32 -16.13
CA ASN A 9 16.25 16.96 -16.66
C ASN A 9 15.37 15.99 -15.83
N SER A 10 14.16 15.74 -16.30
CA SER A 10 13.29 14.68 -15.79
C SER A 10 13.72 13.37 -16.45
N LYS A 11 14.62 12.63 -15.79
CA LYS A 11 14.87 11.23 -16.18
C LYS A 11 13.63 10.42 -15.80
N PRO A 12 13.03 9.65 -16.72
CA PRO A 12 12.02 8.67 -16.34
C PRO A 12 12.70 7.54 -15.54
N ASP A 13 12.16 7.23 -14.36
CA ASP A 13 12.55 6.04 -13.60
C ASP A 13 12.11 4.80 -14.39
N GLU A 14 13.01 4.29 -15.23
CA GLU A 14 12.83 3.01 -15.91
C GLU A 14 12.89 1.88 -14.87
N LEU A 15 11.73 1.33 -14.53
CA LEU A 15 11.60 0.12 -13.73
C LEU A 15 12.09 -1.08 -14.56
N ASN A 16 13.36 -1.46 -14.40
CA ASN A 16 13.87 -2.74 -14.88
C ASN A 16 13.22 -3.87 -14.08
N VAL A 17 12.22 -4.54 -14.67
CA VAL A 17 11.63 -5.76 -14.13
C VAL A 17 12.39 -6.96 -14.69
N GLU A 18 13.44 -7.39 -14.01
CA GLU A 18 14.09 -8.67 -14.29
C GLU A 18 13.21 -9.80 -13.74
N VAL A 19 12.61 -10.58 -14.64
CA VAL A 19 11.81 -11.77 -14.29
C VAL A 19 12.79 -12.91 -14.01
N GLU A 20 13.03 -13.21 -12.73
CA GLU A 20 13.70 -14.46 -12.34
C GLU A 20 12.67 -15.45 -11.79
N GLU A 21 12.48 -16.54 -12.54
CA GLU A 21 11.77 -17.72 -12.10
C GLU A 21 12.55 -18.40 -10.96
N HIS A 22 11.92 -18.60 -9.80
CA HIS A 22 12.38 -19.64 -8.89
C HIS A 22 11.23 -20.41 -8.28
N GLY A 23 11.27 -21.72 -8.59
CA GLY A 23 10.38 -22.75 -8.11
C GLY A 23 10.50 -22.99 -6.61
N THR A 24 9.58 -23.84 -6.18
CA THR A 24 9.08 -24.06 -4.83
C THR A 24 10.06 -24.74 -3.86
N GLU A 25 9.77 -24.48 -2.58
CA GLU A 25 9.94 -25.33 -1.38
C GLU A 25 11.07 -25.02 -0.38
N ASP A 26 10.58 -24.94 0.85
CA ASP A 26 11.16 -25.21 2.16
C ASP A 26 11.65 -24.11 3.10
N GLU A 27 11.09 -24.24 4.30
CA GLU A 27 11.22 -23.43 5.49
C GLU A 27 12.67 -23.45 6.02
N ASN A 28 13.10 -22.32 6.57
CA ASN A 28 14.32 -22.16 7.38
C ASN A 28 15.66 -22.00 6.63
N LYS A 29 15.85 -20.86 5.94
CA LYS A 29 17.16 -20.22 5.70
C LYS A 29 17.05 -18.70 5.83
N GLU A 30 16.91 -18.25 7.07
CA GLU A 30 17.22 -16.87 7.45
C GLU A 30 18.75 -16.71 7.39
N ASP A 31 19.30 -16.13 6.31
CA ASP A 31 20.44 -15.18 6.38
C ASP A 31 20.93 -14.65 5.02
N ALA A 32 20.51 -15.18 3.87
CA ALA A 32 21.05 -14.74 2.56
C ALA A 32 20.19 -13.71 1.79
N ASP A 33 18.90 -13.55 2.12
CA ASP A 33 17.95 -12.71 1.37
C ASP A 33 17.83 -11.26 1.89
N LEU A 34 18.61 -10.87 2.90
CA LEU A 34 18.48 -9.55 3.55
C LEU A 34 18.89 -8.36 2.65
N LYS A 35 19.72 -8.58 1.61
CA LYS A 35 20.27 -7.47 0.81
C LYS A 35 19.34 -6.98 -0.31
N LYS A 36 18.54 -7.85 -0.95
CA LYS A 36 17.53 -7.46 -1.96
C LYS A 36 16.19 -7.07 -1.30
N SER A 37 15.82 -7.71 -0.19
CA SER A 37 14.64 -7.34 0.60
C SER A 37 14.77 -6.00 1.32
N GLY A 38 15.99 -5.59 1.71
CA GLY A 38 16.24 -4.31 2.35
C GLY A 38 15.91 -3.08 1.50
N GLN A 39 16.02 -3.15 0.17
CA GLN A 39 15.61 -2.06 -0.72
C GLN A 39 14.09 -2.05 -0.93
N ARG A 40 13.45 -3.20 -1.16
CA ARG A 40 11.99 -3.32 -1.25
C ARG A 40 11.29 -2.87 0.04
N ASN A 41 11.86 -3.19 1.20
CA ASN A 41 11.38 -2.71 2.51
C ASN A 41 11.50 -1.19 2.69
N ARG A 42 12.42 -0.51 2.00
CA ARG A 42 12.51 0.96 2.06
C ARG A 42 11.47 1.66 1.18
N ILE A 43 10.90 0.95 0.20
CA ILE A 43 9.85 1.46 -0.70
C ILE A 43 8.49 1.43 0.00
N LEU A 44 8.27 0.47 0.89
CA LEU A 44 7.05 0.32 1.66
C LEU A 44 7.16 1.08 2.99
N ARG A 45 6.10 1.78 3.35
CA ARG A 45 5.90 2.49 4.62
C ARG A 45 5.30 1.58 5.70
N LEU A 46 4.57 0.54 5.30
CA LEU A 46 3.95 -0.39 6.23
C LEU A 46 4.87 -1.58 6.55
N PRO A 47 4.90 -2.07 7.80
CA PRO A 47 5.75 -3.18 8.19
C PRO A 47 5.24 -4.51 7.64
N LEU A 48 6.03 -5.16 6.78
CA LEU A 48 5.69 -6.43 6.12
C LEU A 48 5.26 -7.53 7.11
N ALA A 49 5.93 -7.64 8.26
CA ALA A 49 5.60 -8.66 9.27
C ALA A 49 4.16 -8.49 9.80
N ARG A 50 3.67 -7.26 9.94
CA ARG A 50 2.32 -7.01 10.42
C ARG A 50 1.28 -7.38 9.37
N ILE A 51 1.53 -7.04 8.11
CA ILE A 51 0.66 -7.40 6.98
C ILE A 51 0.59 -8.92 6.81
N LYS A 52 1.74 -9.61 6.86
CA LYS A 52 1.79 -11.07 6.82
C LYS A 52 0.96 -11.72 7.92
N ASN A 53 1.03 -11.18 9.14
CA ASN A 53 0.23 -11.67 10.26
C ASN A 53 -1.28 -11.41 10.08
N MET A 54 -1.66 -10.30 9.43
CA MET A 54 -3.07 -10.02 9.09
C MET A 54 -3.59 -10.98 8.02
N MET A 55 -2.79 -11.28 6.99
CA MET A 55 -3.15 -12.26 5.96
C MET A 55 -3.38 -13.66 6.55
N LYS A 56 -2.53 -14.08 7.49
CA LYS A 56 -2.64 -15.37 8.20
C LYS A 56 -3.79 -15.44 9.23
N LEU A 57 -4.57 -14.37 9.41
CA LEU A 57 -5.83 -14.48 10.18
C LEU A 57 -6.86 -15.34 9.43
N ASP A 58 -6.73 -15.46 8.11
CA ASP A 58 -7.48 -16.42 7.31
C ASP A 58 -6.85 -17.82 7.47
N PRO A 59 -7.57 -18.81 8.03
CA PRO A 59 -7.06 -20.16 8.24
C PRO A 59 -6.71 -20.89 6.93
N ASP A 60 -7.31 -20.50 5.81
CA ASP A 60 -7.04 -21.09 4.50
C ASP A 60 -5.77 -20.48 3.85
N CYS A 61 -5.25 -19.37 4.38
CA CYS A 61 -4.05 -18.70 3.90
C CYS A 61 -2.77 -19.28 4.54
N THR A 62 -2.36 -20.45 4.07
CA THR A 62 -1.19 -21.18 4.61
C THR A 62 0.15 -20.67 4.10
N ILE A 63 0.27 -20.45 2.79
CA ILE A 63 1.50 -20.05 2.11
C ILE A 63 1.33 -18.63 1.53
N ILE A 64 2.30 -17.76 1.81
CA ILE A 64 2.32 -16.37 1.33
C ILE A 64 3.68 -16.12 0.67
N SER A 65 3.68 -15.87 -0.65
CA SER A 65 4.88 -15.51 -1.39
C SER A 65 5.35 -14.08 -1.03
N GLN A 66 6.64 -13.80 -1.24
CA GLN A 66 7.20 -12.48 -0.98
C GLN A 66 6.58 -11.39 -1.87
N ASP A 67 6.24 -11.72 -3.12
CA ASP A 67 5.67 -10.78 -4.07
C ASP A 67 4.19 -10.47 -3.78
N SER A 68 3.40 -11.47 -3.37
CA SER A 68 2.03 -11.24 -2.90
C SER A 68 2.02 -10.36 -1.64
N LEU A 69 2.94 -10.62 -0.71
CA LEU A 69 3.09 -9.80 0.49
C LEU A 69 3.48 -8.35 0.14
N PHE A 70 4.41 -8.16 -0.80
CA PHE A 70 4.79 -6.83 -1.28
C PHE A 70 3.61 -6.09 -1.93
N LEU A 71 2.88 -6.76 -2.83
CA LEU A 71 1.76 -6.16 -3.56
C LEU A 71 0.60 -5.79 -2.63
N ILE A 72 0.22 -6.68 -1.70
CA ILE A 72 -0.82 -6.41 -0.72
C ILE A 72 -0.41 -5.26 0.20
N THR A 73 0.85 -5.20 0.61
CA THR A 73 1.34 -4.08 1.43
C THR A 73 1.21 -2.77 0.67
N LYS A 74 1.61 -2.74 -0.62
CA LYS A 74 1.49 -1.53 -1.44
C LYS A 74 0.03 -1.14 -1.70
N ALA A 75 -0.83 -2.10 -1.99
CA ALA A 75 -2.26 -1.86 -2.16
C ALA A 75 -2.90 -1.31 -0.87
N THR A 76 -2.48 -1.81 0.29
CA THR A 76 -2.97 -1.32 1.60
C THR A 76 -2.57 0.15 1.82
N GLU A 77 -1.36 0.56 1.42
CA GLU A 77 -0.96 1.98 1.48
C GLU A 77 -1.83 2.85 0.60
N MET A 78 -2.03 2.44 -0.66
CA MET A 78 -2.85 3.17 -1.61
C MET A 78 -4.30 3.26 -1.15
N PHE A 79 -4.82 2.18 -0.53
CA PHE A 79 -6.15 2.15 0.05
C PHE A 79 -6.30 3.15 1.22
N ILE A 80 -5.31 3.23 2.12
CA ILE A 80 -5.33 4.19 3.22
C ILE A 80 -5.27 5.63 2.69
N GLU A 81 -4.40 5.90 1.71
CA GLU A 81 -4.29 7.21 1.08
C GLU A 81 -5.61 7.62 0.41
N PHE A 82 -6.19 6.72 -0.38
CA PHE A 82 -7.51 6.89 -0.98
C PHE A 82 -8.59 7.20 0.06
N MET A 83 -8.69 6.40 1.13
CA MET A 83 -9.67 6.60 2.19
C MET A 83 -9.50 7.96 2.89
N ALA A 84 -8.26 8.37 3.14
CA ALA A 84 -7.95 9.66 3.76
C ALA A 84 -8.34 10.83 2.84
N GLU A 85 -8.06 10.75 1.55
CA GLU A 85 -8.44 11.77 0.57
C GLU A 85 -9.96 11.88 0.40
N GLU A 86 -10.66 10.75 0.24
CA GLU A 86 -12.12 10.74 0.08
C GLU A 86 -12.84 11.24 1.34
N ALA A 87 -12.39 10.82 2.52
CA ALA A 87 -12.92 11.33 3.78
C ALA A 87 -12.62 12.83 3.92
N SER A 88 -11.44 13.29 3.49
CA SER A 88 -11.05 14.71 3.50
C SER A 88 -12.00 15.58 2.67
N LYS A 89 -12.44 15.08 1.50
CA LYS A 89 -13.39 15.80 0.62
C LYS A 89 -14.72 16.09 1.32
N GLN A 90 -15.16 15.24 2.25
CA GLN A 90 -16.41 15.45 3.01
C GLN A 90 -16.35 16.65 3.95
N LEU A 91 -15.16 17.10 4.35
CA LEU A 91 -14.99 18.22 5.28
C LEU A 91 -15.41 19.55 4.66
N SER A 92 -15.30 19.67 3.34
CA SER A 92 -15.66 20.87 2.59
C SER A 92 -17.13 21.26 2.80
N HIS A 93 -18.01 20.28 2.94
CA HIS A 93 -19.44 20.49 3.22
C HIS A 93 -19.71 21.03 4.63
N GLY A 94 -18.82 20.77 5.59
CA GLY A 94 -19.01 21.10 7.01
C GLY A 94 -18.26 22.34 7.50
N LYS A 95 -17.41 22.98 6.70
CA LYS A 95 -16.44 24.02 7.13
C LYS A 95 -15.56 23.55 8.31
N ARG A 96 -15.32 22.24 8.41
CA ARG A 96 -14.50 21.61 9.45
C ARG A 96 -13.10 21.32 8.90
N LYS A 97 -12.14 21.12 9.80
CA LYS A 97 -10.77 20.67 9.47
C LYS A 97 -10.39 19.34 10.12
N THR A 98 -11.36 18.68 10.75
CA THR A 98 -11.18 17.41 11.46
C THR A 98 -12.05 16.35 10.79
N VAL A 99 -11.41 15.26 10.36
CA VAL A 99 -12.07 14.06 9.86
C VAL A 99 -12.74 13.34 11.02
N LEU A 100 -14.03 13.03 10.87
CA LEU A 100 -14.83 12.29 11.84
C LEU A 100 -15.22 10.93 11.27
N LYS A 101 -15.62 9.99 12.14
CA LYS A 101 -16.15 8.66 11.73
C LYS A 101 -17.21 8.77 10.64
N ARG A 102 -18.18 9.69 10.81
CA ARG A 102 -19.25 9.95 9.85
C ARG A 102 -18.74 10.31 8.45
N ASP A 103 -17.59 10.98 8.34
CA ASP A 103 -17.02 11.35 7.05
C ASP A 103 -16.54 10.09 6.30
N VAL A 104 -16.06 9.08 7.02
CA VAL A 104 -15.68 7.76 6.47
C VAL A 104 -16.93 6.94 6.12
N ASP A 105 -17.94 6.92 6.99
CA ASP A 105 -19.20 6.21 6.74
C ASP A 105 -19.84 6.67 5.42
N ILE A 106 -19.88 7.98 5.18
CA ILE A 106 -20.40 8.58 3.93
C ILE A 106 -19.59 8.14 2.71
N VAL A 107 -18.27 7.98 2.83
CA VAL A 107 -17.43 7.52 1.72
C VAL A 107 -17.74 6.07 1.36
N ILE A 108 -17.92 5.22 2.38
CA ILE A 108 -18.29 3.82 2.21
C ILE A 108 -19.67 3.70 1.54
N GLU A 109 -20.67 4.42 2.06
CA GLU A 109 -22.05 4.42 1.51
C GLU A 109 -22.13 4.88 0.05
N ASN A 110 -21.29 5.84 -0.34
CA ASN A 110 -21.31 6.41 -1.70
C ASN A 110 -20.44 5.66 -2.71
N ASN A 111 -19.63 4.69 -2.28
CA ASN A 111 -18.74 3.95 -3.16
C ASN A 111 -19.03 2.44 -3.09
N PRO A 112 -19.72 1.87 -4.10
CA PRO A 112 -20.04 0.44 -4.13
C PRO A 112 -18.83 -0.49 -3.99
N SER A 113 -17.64 -0.05 -4.42
CA SER A 113 -16.40 -0.83 -4.29
C SER A 113 -15.92 -0.94 -2.84
N LEU A 114 -16.48 -0.15 -1.92
CA LEU A 114 -16.19 -0.15 -0.49
C LEU A 114 -17.23 -0.91 0.34
N CYS A 115 -18.26 -1.50 -0.27
CA CYS A 115 -19.32 -2.25 0.42
C CYS A 115 -18.79 -3.40 1.30
N PHE A 116 -17.59 -3.91 1.03
CA PHE A 116 -16.91 -4.89 1.91
C PHE A 116 -16.59 -4.35 3.32
N LEU A 117 -16.69 -3.04 3.53
CA LEU A 117 -16.50 -2.35 4.82
C LEU A 117 -17.82 -2.07 5.55
N ASP A 118 -18.98 -2.43 4.97
CA ASP A 118 -20.27 -2.24 5.62
C ASP A 118 -20.30 -3.04 6.94
N GLY A 119 -20.65 -2.36 8.03
CA GLY A 119 -20.64 -2.94 9.39
C GLY A 119 -19.26 -3.05 10.04
N ALA A 120 -18.15 -2.76 9.34
CA ALA A 120 -16.80 -2.89 9.89
C ALA A 120 -16.45 -1.81 10.94
N LEU A 121 -17.16 -0.68 10.93
CA LEU A 121 -16.91 0.46 11.81
C LEU A 121 -17.93 0.59 12.93
N GLU A 122 -18.90 -0.31 13.09
CA GLU A 122 -19.97 -0.22 14.11
C GLU A 122 -19.46 -0.23 15.55
#